data_AF-A0A3D0JRM4-F1
#
_entry.id   AF-A0A3D0JRM4-F1
#
_cell.length_a   1.000
_cell.length_b   1.000
_cell.length_c   1.000
_cell.angle_alpha   90.00
_cell.angle_beta   90.00
_cell.angle_gamma   90.00
#
_symmetry.space_group_name_H-M   'P 1'
#
loop_
_entity.id
_entity.type
_entity.pdbx_description
1 polymer ?
#
loop_
_entity_poly.entity_id
_entity_poly.type
_entity_poly.pdbx_seq_one_letter_code
_entity_poly.pdbx_strand_id
1 'polypeptide(L)'
;MINGRLLKQYDIPLALGTTHLTTAAFLLNSGEFLPSWVTSYSYFTALTCIVLCLIFKPHKGFLTGLAVAFATTVMIRAINMSLVSLHGPGVDHLLGLMGAIAGTVAALIYSKFKPSQTAEKGFVVGSIGALGGYLLSMFISCNTVIYCGPVFSWGTYP
;
A
#
# COMPACT_ATOMS: atom_id res chain seq x y z
N MET A 1 -8.25 -33.26 15.74
CA MET A 1 -7.66 -33.45 14.39
C MET A 1 -7.83 -32.16 13.59
N ILE A 2 -6.77 -31.35 13.50
CA ILE A 2 -6.79 -30.12 12.70
C ILE A 2 -6.65 -30.54 11.24
N ASN A 3 -7.68 -30.26 10.46
CA ASN A 3 -7.83 -30.72 9.09
C ASN A 3 -6.74 -30.08 8.19
N GLY A 4 -5.78 -30.86 7.70
CA GLY A 4 -4.62 -30.39 6.93
C GLY A 4 -4.95 -29.65 5.62
N ARG A 5 -6.22 -29.67 5.18
CA ARG A 5 -6.72 -28.85 4.06
C ARG A 5 -6.92 -27.38 4.42
N LEU A 6 -7.15 -27.05 5.69
CA LEU A 6 -7.26 -25.65 6.12
C LEU A 6 -5.90 -24.95 6.02
N LEU A 7 -4.84 -25.52 6.60
CA LEU A 7 -3.49 -24.94 6.55
C LEU A 7 -3.02 -24.65 5.11
N LYS A 8 -3.15 -25.63 4.20
CA LYS A 8 -2.69 -25.51 2.82
C LYS A 8 -3.38 -24.40 2.01
N GLN A 9 -4.61 -24.03 2.35
CA GLN A 9 -5.38 -23.02 1.61
C GLN A 9 -5.20 -21.59 2.18
N TYR A 10 -4.71 -21.47 3.42
CA TYR A 10 -4.34 -20.20 4.03
C TYR A 10 -2.86 -19.85 3.79
N ASP A 11 -1.97 -20.86 3.71
CA ASP A 11 -0.53 -20.63 3.54
C ASP A 11 -0.17 -20.07 2.16
N ILE A 12 -0.85 -20.49 1.10
CA ILE A 12 -0.55 -20.03 -0.27
C ILE A 12 -0.82 -18.54 -0.48
N PRO A 13 -2.00 -17.98 -0.15
CA PRO A 13 -2.24 -16.54 -0.32
C PRO A 13 -1.45 -15.69 0.68
N LEU A 14 -1.13 -16.23 1.87
CA LEU A 14 -0.26 -15.57 2.83
C LEU A 14 1.19 -15.53 2.32
N ALA A 15 1.74 -16.65 1.86
CA ALA A 15 3.09 -16.74 1.29
C ALA A 15 3.22 -15.94 -0.01
N LEU A 16 2.19 -15.94 -0.86
CA LEU A 16 2.16 -15.13 -2.08
C LEU A 16 2.07 -13.63 -1.72
N GLY A 17 1.23 -13.28 -0.76
CA GLY A 17 1.09 -11.90 -0.32
C GLY A 17 2.34 -11.37 0.40
N THR A 18 2.97 -12.18 1.26
CA THR A 18 4.25 -11.82 1.90
C THR A 18 5.36 -11.71 0.87
N THR A 19 5.45 -12.62 -0.10
CA THR A 19 6.45 -12.53 -1.18
C THR A 19 6.22 -11.31 -2.07
N HIS A 20 4.98 -10.95 -2.42
CA HIS A 20 4.74 -9.72 -3.17
C HIS A 20 5.02 -8.46 -2.36
N LEU A 21 4.71 -8.44 -1.05
CA LEU A 21 5.00 -7.30 -0.19
C LEU A 21 6.50 -7.15 0.09
N THR A 22 7.22 -8.25 0.29
CA THR A 22 8.68 -8.24 0.42
C THR A 22 9.37 -7.91 -0.89
N THR A 23 8.82 -8.34 -2.03
CA THR A 23 9.33 -7.92 -3.36
C THR A 23 9.08 -6.44 -3.59
N ALA A 24 7.90 -5.90 -3.22
CA ALA A 24 7.65 -4.46 -3.27
C ALA A 24 8.59 -3.68 -2.34
N ALA A 25 8.83 -4.18 -1.13
CA ALA A 25 9.80 -3.59 -0.20
C ALA A 25 11.25 -3.71 -0.69
N PHE A 26 11.61 -4.80 -1.37
CA PHE A 26 12.92 -5.00 -1.98
C PHE A 26 13.13 -4.06 -3.17
N LEU A 27 12.14 -3.94 -4.06
CA LEU A 27 12.16 -2.99 -5.18
C LEU A 27 12.26 -1.53 -4.69
N LEU A 28 11.63 -1.23 -3.55
CA LEU A 28 11.79 0.05 -2.84
C LEU A 28 13.18 0.25 -2.24
N ASN A 29 13.91 -0.81 -1.88
CA ASN A 29 15.25 -0.72 -1.33
C ASN A 29 16.35 -0.71 -2.40
N SER A 30 16.10 -1.32 -3.56
CA SER A 30 17.07 -1.39 -4.67
C SER A 30 17.12 -0.12 -5.53
N GLY A 31 16.20 0.84 -5.34
CA GLY A 31 16.29 2.13 -6.00
C GLY A 31 17.36 2.99 -5.34
N GLU A 32 18.52 3.16 -5.99
CA GLU A 32 19.62 4.06 -5.56
C GLU A 32 19.21 5.53 -5.33
N PHE A 33 17.96 5.87 -5.65
CA PHE A 33 17.36 7.20 -5.56
C PHE A 33 16.54 7.44 -4.29
N LEU A 34 16.43 6.46 -3.40
CA LEU A 34 15.59 6.54 -2.20
C LEU A 34 16.43 6.82 -0.96
N PRO A 35 16.12 7.89 -0.20
CA PRO A 35 16.68 8.07 1.12
C PRO A 35 16.38 6.84 2.00
N SER A 36 17.39 6.31 2.68
CA SER A 36 17.32 5.07 3.47
C SER A 36 16.16 5.04 4.48
N TRP A 37 15.77 6.20 5.01
CA TRP A 37 14.66 6.35 5.94
C TRP A 37 13.28 6.15 5.28
N VAL A 38 13.11 6.53 4.01
CA VAL A 38 11.86 6.32 3.27
C VAL A 38 11.65 4.83 2.97
N THR A 39 12.74 4.15 2.61
CA THR A 39 12.73 2.70 2.42
C THR A 39 12.42 1.97 3.73
N SER A 40 13.06 2.40 4.83
CA SER A 40 12.81 1.82 6.15
C SER A 40 11.35 1.97 6.55
N TYR A 41 10.76 3.15 6.33
CA TYR A 41 9.34 3.38 6.63
C TYR A 41 8.41 2.50 5.77
N SER A 42 8.74 2.33 4.50
CA SER A 42 7.96 1.47 3.59
C SER A 42 8.00 0.00 4.04
N TYR A 43 9.17 -0.46 4.50
CA TYR A 43 9.33 -1.79 5.09
C TYR A 43 8.51 -1.94 6.38
N PHE A 44 8.54 -0.96 7.28
CA PHE A 44 7.70 -0.95 8.49
C PHE A 44 6.20 -0.94 8.16
N THR A 45 5.80 -0.21 7.13
CA THR A 45 4.42 -0.16 6.64
C THR A 45 3.97 -1.51 6.08
N ALA A 46 4.84 -2.18 5.32
CA ALA A 46 4.60 -3.52 4.81
C ALA A 46 4.44 -4.54 5.96
N LEU A 47 5.35 -4.52 6.93
CA LEU A 47 5.29 -5.38 8.12
C LEU A 47 4.01 -5.14 8.93
N THR A 48 3.63 -3.89 9.18
CA THR A 48 2.40 -3.57 9.90
C THR A 48 1.15 -4.05 9.15
N CYS A 49 1.10 -3.91 7.82
CA CYS A 49 0.01 -4.46 7.03
C CYS A 49 -0.07 -6.00 7.10
N ILE A 50 1.07 -6.71 7.09
CA ILE A 50 1.12 -8.17 7.28
C ILE A 50 0.59 -8.55 8.66
N VAL A 51 1.08 -7.90 9.71
CA VAL A 51 0.65 -8.17 11.09
C VAL A 51 -0.85 -7.92 11.25
N LEU A 52 -1.37 -6.81 10.71
CA LEU A 52 -2.81 -6.52 10.71
C LEU A 52 -3.58 -7.61 9.95
N CYS A 53 -3.11 -8.03 8.78
CA CYS A 53 -3.77 -9.11 8.04
C CYS A 53 -3.73 -10.44 8.80
N LEU A 54 -2.67 -10.75 9.55
CA LEU A 54 -2.57 -11.96 10.39
C LEU A 54 -3.57 -11.93 11.55
N ILE A 55 -3.73 -10.77 12.20
CA ILE A 55 -4.67 -10.59 13.32
C ILE A 55 -6.11 -10.63 12.83
N PHE A 56 -6.42 -9.82 11.81
CA PHE A 56 -7.78 -9.67 11.33
C PHE A 56 -8.21 -10.80 10.39
N LYS A 57 -7.30 -11.57 9.80
CA LYS A 57 -7.62 -12.69 8.87
C LYS A 57 -8.65 -12.26 7.80
N PRO A 58 -8.28 -11.32 6.90
CA PRO A 58 -9.19 -10.84 5.86
C PRO A 58 -9.53 -11.92 4.84
N HIS A 59 -10.48 -11.63 3.95
CA HIS A 59 -10.88 -12.54 2.88
C HIS A 59 -9.73 -12.85 1.91
N LYS A 60 -9.87 -13.99 1.20
CA LYS A 60 -8.92 -14.42 0.17
C LYS A 60 -8.71 -13.30 -0.85
N GLY A 61 -7.48 -13.13 -1.33
CA GLY A 61 -7.13 -12.10 -2.32
C GLY A 61 -6.86 -10.71 -1.74
N PHE A 62 -7.24 -10.41 -0.50
CA PHE A 62 -7.02 -9.08 0.11
C PHE A 62 -5.54 -8.70 0.20
N LEU A 63 -4.68 -9.63 0.62
CA LEU A 63 -3.23 -9.41 0.73
C LEU A 63 -2.59 -9.21 -0.65
N THR A 64 -3.08 -9.92 -1.67
CA THR A 64 -2.66 -9.73 -3.06
C THR A 64 -3.07 -8.35 -3.57
N GLY A 65 -4.28 -7.91 -3.25
CA GLY A 65 -4.77 -6.58 -3.60
C GLY A 65 -3.97 -5.46 -2.94
N LEU A 66 -3.61 -5.63 -1.67
CA LEU A 66 -2.69 -4.75 -0.97
C LEU A 66 -1.33 -4.69 -1.65
N ALA A 67 -0.75 -5.83 -1.98
CA ALA A 67 0.57 -5.86 -2.59
C ALA A 67 0.60 -5.17 -3.96
N VAL A 68 -0.46 -5.36 -4.77
CA VAL A 68 -0.61 -4.62 -6.04
C VAL A 68 -0.79 -3.12 -5.80
N ALA A 69 -1.58 -2.71 -4.80
CA ALA A 69 -1.73 -1.30 -4.46
C ALA A 69 -0.40 -0.67 -4.05
N PHE A 70 0.36 -1.31 -3.15
CA PHE A 70 1.68 -0.82 -2.76
C PHE A 70 2.65 -0.80 -3.95
N ALA A 71 2.70 -1.84 -4.80
CA ALA A 71 3.51 -1.80 -6.01
C ALA A 71 3.13 -0.61 -6.93
N THR A 72 1.83 -0.29 -7.00
CA THR A 72 1.32 0.86 -7.77
C THR A 72 1.75 2.19 -7.14
N THR A 73 1.73 2.34 -5.82
CA THR A 73 2.22 3.58 -5.17
C THR A 73 3.71 3.83 -5.42
N VAL A 74 4.50 2.75 -5.48
CA VAL A 74 5.93 2.82 -5.86
C VAL A 74 6.09 3.26 -7.31
N MET A 75 5.33 2.65 -8.22
CA MET A 75 5.33 3.04 -9.64
C MET A 75 4.95 4.51 -9.84
N ILE A 76 3.88 4.99 -9.18
CA ILE A 76 3.44 6.39 -9.24
C ILE A 76 4.58 7.32 -8.84
N ARG A 77 5.30 7.00 -7.77
CA ARG A 77 6.44 7.80 -7.33
C ARG A 77 7.61 7.74 -8.30
N ALA A 78 7.95 6.56 -8.82
CA ALA A 78 9.02 6.41 -9.80
C ALA A 78 8.75 7.26 -11.06
N ILE A 79 7.49 7.29 -11.51
CA ILE A 79 7.03 8.14 -12.62
C ILE A 79 7.12 9.63 -12.25
N ASN A 80 6.69 10.02 -11.04
CA ASN A 80 6.79 11.43 -10.62
C ASN A 80 8.25 11.91 -10.54
N MET A 81 9.16 11.08 -10.01
CA MET A 81 10.60 11.38 -9.95
C MET A 81 11.24 11.52 -11.33
N SER A 82 10.76 10.77 -12.34
CA SER A 82 11.30 10.84 -13.70
C SER A 82 10.74 12.02 -14.51
N LEU A 83 9.50 12.44 -14.24
CA LEU A 83 8.83 13.54 -14.95
C LEU A 83 9.15 14.92 -14.38
N VAL A 84 9.29 15.02 -13.06
CA VAL A 84 9.60 16.27 -12.38
C VAL A 84 10.76 15.98 -11.45
N SER A 85 11.79 16.82 -11.52
CA SER A 85 12.90 16.80 -10.57
C SER A 85 12.37 17.29 -9.22
N LEU A 86 11.54 16.47 -8.55
CA LEU A 86 11.12 16.67 -7.17
C LEU A 86 12.38 16.55 -6.33
N HIS A 87 13.07 17.68 -6.15
CA HIS A 87 14.09 17.86 -5.12
C HIS A 87 13.40 17.93 -3.76
N GLY A 88 12.76 16.83 -3.37
CA GLY A 88 12.03 16.68 -2.11
C GLY A 88 12.53 15.44 -1.39
N PRO A 89 12.62 15.44 -0.04
CA PRO A 89 13.11 14.29 0.73
C PRO A 89 12.30 12.99 0.56
N GLY A 90 11.16 13.00 -0.15
CA GLY A 90 10.21 11.88 -0.19
C GLY A 90 9.13 11.95 0.88
N VAL A 91 8.91 13.14 1.46
CA VAL A 91 7.88 13.40 2.49
C VAL A 91 6.47 13.20 1.93
N ASP A 92 6.26 13.50 0.64
CA ASP A 92 5.05 13.17 -0.11
C ASP A 92 4.72 11.69 -0.01
N HIS A 93 5.72 10.82 -0.24
CA HIS A 93 5.53 9.38 -0.20
C HIS A 93 5.14 8.89 1.19
N LEU A 94 5.70 9.47 2.25
CA LEU A 94 5.30 9.16 3.62
C LEU A 94 3.84 9.50 3.88
N LEU A 95 3.42 10.73 3.56
CA LEU A 95 2.06 11.19 3.76
C LEU A 95 1.08 10.32 2.97
N GLY A 96 1.44 9.96 1.73
CA GLY A 96 0.73 8.98 0.94
C GLY A 96 0.63 7.62 1.64
N LEU A 97 1.74 7.08 2.14
CA LEU A 97 1.76 5.78 2.84
C LEU A 97 0.93 5.79 4.12
N MET A 98 0.89 6.89 4.88
CA MET A 98 -0.01 7.04 6.03
C MET A 98 -1.48 6.94 5.59
N GLY A 99 -1.83 7.57 4.46
CA GLY A 99 -3.12 7.41 3.82
C GLY A 99 -3.41 5.97 3.42
N ALA A 100 -2.43 5.28 2.85
CA ALA A 100 -2.54 3.87 2.46
C ALA A 100 -2.82 2.96 3.67
N ILE A 101 -2.17 3.21 4.80
CA ILE A 101 -2.42 2.50 6.07
C ILE A 101 -3.86 2.74 6.54
N ALA A 102 -4.29 4.00 6.59
CA ALA A 102 -5.65 4.35 7.03
C ALA A 102 -6.72 3.71 6.12
N GLY A 103 -6.52 3.76 4.80
CA GLY A 103 -7.39 3.12 3.83
C GLY A 103 -7.39 1.59 3.92
N THR A 104 -6.23 0.98 4.21
CA THR A 104 -6.12 -0.47 4.48
C THR A 104 -6.92 -0.86 5.73
N VAL A 105 -6.81 -0.09 6.81
CA VAL A 105 -7.57 -0.32 8.05
C VAL A 105 -9.07 -0.19 7.79
N ALA A 106 -9.51 0.85 7.07
CA ALA A 106 -10.91 1.02 6.69
C ALA A 106 -11.42 -0.16 5.85
N ALA A 107 -10.63 -0.63 4.88
CA ALA A 107 -10.98 -1.78 4.04
C ALA A 107 -10.99 -3.11 4.81
N LEU A 108 -10.10 -3.29 5.78
CA LEU A 108 -10.10 -4.42 6.71
C LEU A 108 -11.39 -4.44 7.56
N ILE A 109 -11.77 -3.28 8.10
CA ILE A 109 -13.01 -3.12 8.87
C ILE A 109 -14.21 -3.45 7.97
N TYR A 110 -14.27 -2.89 6.75
CA TYR A 110 -15.33 -3.18 5.79
C TYR A 110 -15.43 -4.67 5.44
N SER A 111 -14.28 -5.32 5.23
CA SER A 111 -14.20 -6.76 4.95
C SER A 111 -14.77 -7.60 6.09
N LYS A 112 -14.73 -7.12 7.34
CA LYS A 112 -15.32 -7.85 8.49
C LYS A 112 -16.83 -7.79 8.53
N PHE A 113 -17.43 -6.67 8.12
CA PHE A 113 -18.87 -6.50 8.14
C PHE A 113 -19.60 -7.23 7.01
N LYS A 114 -18.90 -7.61 5.93
CA LYS A 114 -19.48 -8.38 4.81
C LYS A 114 -18.76 -9.72 4.61
N PRO A 115 -19.10 -10.76 5.39
CA PRO A 115 -18.32 -12.01 5.50
C PRO A 115 -18.35 -12.95 4.27
N SER A 116 -19.11 -12.63 3.21
CA SER A 116 -19.20 -13.46 1.99
C SER A 116 -18.60 -12.73 0.80
N GLN A 117 -17.27 -12.71 0.72
CA GLN A 117 -16.56 -12.14 -0.42
C GLN A 117 -15.70 -13.21 -1.11
N THR A 118 -15.88 -13.31 -2.43
CA THR A 118 -15.03 -14.09 -3.32
C THR A 118 -13.59 -13.54 -3.29
N ALA A 119 -12.63 -14.34 -3.74
CA ALA A 119 -11.23 -13.89 -3.78
C ALA A 119 -11.03 -12.60 -4.59
N GLU A 120 -11.80 -12.44 -5.66
CA GLU A 120 -11.84 -11.24 -6.50
C GLU A 120 -12.33 -10.01 -5.72
N LYS A 121 -13.41 -10.14 -4.94
CA LYS A 121 -13.91 -9.04 -4.11
C LYS A 121 -12.90 -8.66 -3.02
N GLY A 122 -12.23 -9.65 -2.41
CA GLY A 122 -11.16 -9.40 -1.45
C GLY A 122 -9.99 -8.62 -2.07
N PHE A 123 -9.56 -9.01 -3.28
CA PHE A 123 -8.56 -8.29 -4.06
C PHE A 123 -8.97 -6.84 -4.30
N VAL A 124 -10.17 -6.61 -4.84
CA VAL A 124 -10.68 -5.27 -5.16
C VAL A 124 -10.76 -4.40 -3.90
N VAL A 125 -11.28 -4.93 -2.80
CA VAL A 125 -11.40 -4.18 -1.53
C VAL A 125 -10.03 -3.83 -0.96
N GLY A 126 -9.08 -4.77 -0.99
CA GLY A 126 -7.69 -4.52 -0.55
C GLY A 126 -7.00 -3.47 -1.42
N SER A 127 -7.13 -3.56 -2.75
CA SER A 127 -6.53 -2.62 -3.69
C SER A 127 -7.13 -1.22 -3.58
N ILE A 128 -8.46 -1.09 -3.62
CA ILE A 128 -9.15 0.21 -3.55
C ILE A 128 -8.93 0.86 -2.19
N GLY A 129 -8.95 0.09 -1.09
CA GLY A 129 -8.70 0.63 0.24
C GLY A 129 -7.34 1.30 0.35
N ALA A 130 -6.28 0.55 0.04
CA ALA A 130 -4.91 1.06 0.15
C ALA A 130 -4.61 2.15 -0.89
N LEU A 131 -4.94 1.91 -2.17
CA LEU A 131 -4.66 2.86 -3.24
C LEU A 131 -5.51 4.13 -3.11
N GLY A 132 -6.79 3.99 -2.75
CA GLY A 132 -7.68 5.12 -2.51
C GLY A 132 -7.22 5.98 -1.33
N GLY A 133 -6.81 5.35 -0.22
CA GLY A 133 -6.22 6.06 0.92
C GLY A 133 -4.93 6.78 0.56
N TYR A 134 -4.06 6.13 -0.21
CA TYR A 134 -2.82 6.75 -0.72
C TYR A 134 -3.10 7.98 -1.58
N LEU A 135 -3.96 7.84 -2.59
CA LEU A 135 -4.28 8.91 -3.53
C LEU A 135 -5.00 10.08 -2.84
N LEU A 136 -5.92 9.79 -1.91
CA LEU A 136 -6.61 10.83 -1.15
C LEU A 136 -5.64 11.62 -0.26
N SER A 137 -4.74 10.92 0.43
CA SER A 137 -3.74 11.57 1.28
C SER A 137 -2.77 12.40 0.45
N MET A 138 -2.28 11.85 -0.67
CA MET A 138 -1.48 12.61 -1.63
C MET A 138 -2.23 13.83 -2.13
N PHE A 139 -3.49 13.70 -2.56
CA PHE A 139 -4.28 14.83 -3.01
C PHE A 139 -4.39 15.93 -1.94
N ILE A 140 -4.67 15.57 -0.69
CA ILE A 140 -4.75 16.55 0.39
C ILE A 140 -3.38 17.18 0.66
N SER A 141 -2.36 16.37 0.93
CA SER A 141 -1.02 16.85 1.28
C SER A 141 -0.38 17.70 0.19
N CYS A 142 -0.56 17.30 -1.08
CA CYS A 142 0.03 17.97 -2.23
C CYS A 142 -0.65 19.29 -2.61
N ASN A 143 -1.84 19.55 -2.06
CA ASN A 143 -2.59 20.80 -2.24
C ASN A 143 -2.66 21.65 -0.97
N THR A 144 -2.21 21.13 0.19
CA THR A 144 -2.32 21.85 1.48
C THR A 144 -1.01 22.02 2.24
N VAL A 145 -0.04 21.10 2.10
CA VAL A 145 1.18 21.08 2.92
C VAL A 145 2.45 21.20 2.09
N ILE A 146 2.55 20.48 0.96
CA ILE A 146 3.81 20.33 0.21
C ILE A 146 3.59 20.23 -1.30
N TYR A 147 4.63 20.49 -2.10
CA TYR A 147 4.56 20.36 -3.57
C TYR A 147 4.90 18.95 -3.98
N CYS A 148 4.02 18.31 -4.72
CA CYS A 148 4.25 16.96 -5.22
C CYS A 148 4.32 16.90 -6.76
N GLY A 149 4.45 18.05 -7.43
CA GLY A 149 4.45 18.13 -8.88
C GLY A 149 3.06 18.29 -9.50
N PRO A 150 2.99 18.47 -10.84
CA PRO A 150 1.80 18.89 -11.57
C PRO A 150 0.72 17.80 -11.64
N VAL A 151 1.06 16.54 -11.38
CA VAL A 151 0.10 15.42 -11.41
C VAL A 151 -0.84 15.46 -10.20
N PHE A 152 -0.36 15.96 -9.06
CA PHE A 152 -1.11 15.94 -7.78
C PHE A 152 -1.42 17.33 -7.22
N SER A 153 -0.73 18.39 -7.68
CA SER A 153 -0.98 19.77 -7.26
C SER A 153 -1.79 20.52 -8.33
N TRP A 154 -3.06 20.83 -8.02
CA TRP A 154 -4.00 21.52 -8.91
C TRP A 154 -4.12 22.99 -8.47
N GLY A 155 -3.06 23.77 -8.69
CA GLY A 155 -3.11 25.23 -8.61
C GLY A 155 -2.40 25.88 -7.40
N THR A 156 -1.54 26.84 -7.77
CA THR A 156 -0.94 27.95 -6.99
C THR A 156 -0.24 27.59 -5.68
N TYR A 157 1.07 27.37 -5.80
CA TYR A 157 1.99 27.87 -4.77
C TYR A 157 1.84 29.40 -4.70
N PRO A 158 1.75 30.02 -3.52
CA PRO A 158 2.16 31.42 -3.38
C PRO A 158 3.64 31.59 -3.74
#